data_AF-A0A6B2GBF8-F1
#
_entry.id   AF-A0A6B2GBF8-F1
#
_cell.length_a   1.000
_cell.length_b   1.000
_cell.length_c   1.000
_cell.angle_alpha   90.00
_cell.angle_beta   90.00
_cell.angle_gamma   90.00
#
_symmetry.space_group_name_H-M   'P 1'
#
loop_
_entity.id
_entity.type
_entity.pdbx_description
1 polymer ?
#
loop_
_entity_poly.entity_id
_entity_poly.type
_entity_poly.pdbx_seq_one_letter_code
_entity_poly.pdbx_strand_id
1 'polypeptide(L)'
;LGEFENIQDPGFNIPLTVSGVSSAIFNGMWAYDGFNQLGYIVEKMKNKEKNLVKATVLGMGLVIIFYVVINWSYLVILGVTALGNSTNVAQSVSFPYLDKYTPIITIMVALSALATANSASYSGGNLYFEAAKQGHFPRLFAATHTRTRTYIPALFFQTLMSILFLLIA
;
A
#
# COMPACT_ATOMS: atom_id res chain seq x y z
N LEU A 1 1.86 -3.02 32.51
CA LEU A 1 2.45 -4.26 31.95
C LEU A 1 1.28 -5.01 31.35
N GLY A 2 1.14 -4.96 30.02
CA GLY A 2 -0.08 -5.28 29.28
C GLY A 2 -0.62 -6.66 29.60
N GLU A 3 -1.92 -6.71 29.86
CA GLU A 3 -2.69 -7.86 30.30
C GLU A 3 -2.64 -8.98 29.25
N PHE A 4 -2.10 -10.14 29.62
CA PHE A 4 -2.20 -11.38 28.84
C PHE A 4 -3.64 -11.91 28.70
N GLU A 5 -4.63 -11.16 29.20
CA GLU A 5 -6.06 -11.47 29.17
C GLU A 5 -6.59 -11.52 27.72
N ASN A 6 -6.08 -10.66 26.83
CA ASN A 6 -6.39 -10.67 25.40
C ASN A 6 -5.91 -11.93 24.64
N ILE A 7 -4.97 -12.69 25.22
CA ILE A 7 -4.52 -13.97 24.65
C ILE A 7 -5.46 -15.11 25.08
N GLN A 8 -6.10 -14.99 26.24
CA GLN A 8 -6.98 -16.01 26.81
C GLN A 8 -8.38 -16.02 26.17
N ASP A 9 -8.93 -14.85 25.86
CA ASP A 9 -10.13 -14.74 25.03
C ASP A 9 -9.93 -13.70 23.93
N PRO A 10 -9.34 -14.10 22.79
CA PRO A 10 -9.07 -13.17 21.70
C PRO A 10 -10.34 -12.57 21.09
N GLY A 11 -11.55 -12.96 21.50
CA GLY A 11 -12.78 -12.29 21.04
C GLY A 11 -13.11 -12.57 19.57
N PHE A 12 -12.68 -13.72 19.02
CA PHE A 12 -13.04 -14.20 17.68
C PHE A 12 -14.51 -14.62 17.56
N ASN A 13 -15.43 -13.95 18.25
CA ASN A 13 -16.86 -14.20 18.16
C ASN A 13 -17.48 -13.41 16.99
N ILE A 14 -16.80 -13.44 15.84
CA ILE A 14 -17.17 -12.70 14.63
C ILE A 14 -18.07 -13.61 13.77
N PRO A 15 -19.32 -13.21 13.46
CA PRO A 15 -20.18 -14.03 12.62
C PRO A 15 -19.56 -14.20 11.23
N LEU A 16 -19.21 -15.45 10.87
CA LEU A 16 -18.64 -15.83 9.58
C LEU A 16 -19.69 -15.70 8.47
N THR A 17 -19.95 -14.47 8.07
CA THR A 17 -20.84 -14.14 6.97
C THR A 17 -20.05 -14.15 5.66
N VAL A 18 -20.63 -14.65 4.57
CA VAL A 18 -19.99 -14.67 3.25
C VAL A 18 -19.45 -13.28 2.85
N SER A 19 -20.23 -12.23 3.12
CA SER A 19 -19.83 -10.84 2.91
C SER A 19 -18.62 -10.39 3.75
N GLY A 20 -18.55 -10.86 5.01
CA GLY A 20 -17.41 -10.56 5.89
C GLY A 20 -16.14 -11.22 5.40
N VAL A 21 -16.22 -12.49 4.99
CA VAL A 21 -15.07 -13.23 4.44
C VAL A 21 -14.60 -12.61 3.12
N SER A 22 -15.52 -12.28 2.20
CA SER A 22 -15.14 -11.63 0.93
C SER A 22 -14.49 -10.27 1.14
N SER A 23 -15.02 -9.47 2.06
CA SER A 23 -14.44 -8.15 2.37
C SER A 23 -13.07 -8.27 3.02
N ALA A 24 -12.86 -9.25 3.91
CA ALA A 24 -11.57 -9.50 4.53
C ALA A 24 -10.51 -9.93 3.50
N ILE A 25 -10.88 -10.82 2.56
CA ILE A 25 -9.99 -11.22 1.46
C ILE A 25 -9.65 -10.03 0.56
N PHE A 26 -10.64 -9.20 0.22
CA PHE A 26 -10.41 -8.02 -0.62
C PHE A 26 -9.46 -7.01 0.04
N ASN A 27 -9.70 -6.67 1.31
CA ASN A 27 -8.81 -5.77 2.06
C ASN A 27 -7.40 -6.38 2.22
N GLY A 28 -7.32 -7.70 2.46
CA GLY A 28 -6.05 -8.42 2.51
C GLY A 28 -5.30 -8.33 1.19
N MET A 29 -5.97 -8.59 0.06
CA MET A 29 -5.36 -8.49 -1.27
C MET A 29 -4.88 -7.07 -1.56
N TRP A 30 -5.66 -6.05 -1.18
CA TRP A 30 -5.28 -4.65 -1.34
C TRP A 30 -4.00 -4.31 -0.55
N ALA A 31 -3.83 -4.85 0.65
CA ALA A 31 -2.64 -4.65 1.48
C ALA A 31 -1.34 -5.24 0.87
N TYR A 32 -1.46 -6.26 0.01
CA TYR A 32 -0.33 -6.89 -0.69
C TYR A 32 -0.15 -6.43 -2.14
N ASP A 33 -1.02 -5.54 -2.65
CA ASP A 33 -0.88 -5.00 -4.00
C ASP A 33 0.33 -4.06 -4.11
N GLY A 34 1.03 -4.13 -5.25
CA GLY A 34 2.22 -3.31 -5.50
C GLY A 34 3.34 -4.05 -6.25
N PHE A 35 3.29 -5.38 -6.32
CA PHE A 35 4.26 -6.17 -7.07
C PHE A 35 4.26 -5.86 -8.58
N ASN A 36 3.14 -5.38 -9.12
CA ASN A 36 2.99 -4.99 -10.52
C ASN A 36 3.92 -3.82 -10.90
N GLN A 37 4.22 -2.93 -9.95
CA GLN A 37 5.09 -1.76 -10.20
C GLN A 37 6.54 -2.17 -10.50
N LEU A 38 6.97 -3.38 -10.10
CA LEU A 38 8.29 -3.92 -10.42
C LEU A 38 8.48 -4.16 -11.93
N GLY A 39 7.38 -4.35 -12.66
CA GLY A 39 7.38 -4.52 -14.12
C GLY A 39 8.00 -3.34 -14.86
N TYR A 40 7.80 -2.11 -14.37
CA TYR A 40 8.26 -0.89 -15.07
C TYR A 40 9.78 -0.71 -15.06
N ILE A 41 10.48 -1.32 -14.11
CA ILE A 41 11.95 -1.25 -14.02
C ILE A 41 12.64 -2.43 -14.70
N VAL A 42 11.88 -3.41 -15.22
CA VAL A 42 12.39 -4.61 -15.89
C VAL A 42 13.29 -4.27 -17.07
N GLU A 43 12.96 -3.23 -17.82
CA GLU A 43 13.77 -2.81 -18.97
C GLU A 43 15.21 -2.41 -18.59
N LYS A 44 15.40 -1.92 -17.35
CA LYS A 44 16.69 -1.47 -16.81
C LYS A 44 17.43 -2.56 -16.03
N MET A 45 16.83 -3.74 -15.83
CA MET A 45 17.44 -4.84 -15.07
C MET A 45 18.41 -5.66 -15.92
N LYS A 46 19.59 -5.98 -15.36
CA LYS A 46 20.47 -7.03 -15.89
C LYS A 46 19.80 -8.38 -15.65
N ASN A 47 19.78 -9.29 -16.64
CA ASN A 47 19.12 -10.60 -16.56
C ASN A 47 17.64 -10.52 -16.10
N LYS A 48 16.81 -9.88 -16.92
CA LYS A 48 15.41 -9.51 -16.68
C LYS A 48 14.56 -10.63 -16.07
N GLU A 49 14.54 -11.81 -16.68
CA GLU A 49 13.66 -12.91 -16.26
C GLU A 49 13.99 -13.44 -14.85
N LYS A 50 15.26 -13.76 -14.60
CA LYS A 50 15.66 -14.35 -13.32
C LYS A 50 15.63 -13.35 -12.17
N ASN A 51 16.03 -12.10 -12.44
CA ASN A 51 16.10 -11.08 -11.39
C ASN A 51 14.73 -10.49 -11.05
N LEU A 52 13.82 -10.38 -12.02
CA LEU A 52 12.43 -9.99 -11.74
C LEU A 52 11.76 -10.99 -10.80
N VAL A 53 11.79 -12.28 -11.14
CA VAL A 53 11.15 -13.32 -10.31
C VAL A 53 11.77 -13.37 -8.91
N LYS A 54 13.11 -13.34 -8.81
CA LYS A 54 13.79 -13.32 -7.50
C LYS A 54 13.44 -12.08 -6.67
N ALA A 55 13.42 -10.90 -7.28
CA ALA A 55 13.08 -9.66 -6.59
C ALA A 55 11.64 -9.68 -6.08
N THR A 56 10.69 -10.14 -6.90
CA THR A 56 9.28 -10.24 -6.50
C THR A 56 9.09 -11.27 -5.38
N VAL A 57 9.68 -12.46 -5.49
CA VAL A 57 9.53 -13.52 -4.47
C VAL A 57 10.16 -13.11 -3.14
N LEU A 58 11.39 -12.57 -3.16
CA LEU A 58 12.07 -12.13 -1.95
C LEU A 58 11.38 -10.93 -1.31
N GLY A 59 10.95 -9.96 -2.13
CA GLY A 59 10.21 -8.79 -1.67
C GLY A 59 8.88 -9.17 -1.02
N MET A 60 8.07 -9.98 -1.71
CA MET A 60 6.77 -10.42 -1.20
C MET A 60 6.91 -11.29 0.05
N GLY A 61 7.89 -12.21 0.07
CA GLY A 61 8.17 -13.03 1.24
C GLY A 61 8.53 -12.21 2.48
N LEU A 62 9.37 -11.18 2.31
CA LEU A 62 9.73 -10.27 3.40
C LEU A 62 8.52 -9.47 3.89
N VAL A 63 7.69 -8.97 2.97
CA VAL A 63 6.46 -8.23 3.30
C VAL A 63 5.51 -9.13 4.11
N ILE A 64 5.28 -10.37 3.68
CA ILE A 64 4.42 -11.33 4.41
C ILE A 64 4.92 -11.52 5.84
N ILE A 65 6.23 -11.71 6.05
CA ILE A 65 6.81 -11.88 7.39
C ILE A 65 6.51 -10.66 8.26
N PHE A 66 6.75 -9.45 7.75
CA PHE A 66 6.45 -8.23 8.51
C PHE A 66 4.97 -8.07 8.81
N TYR A 67 4.09 -8.36 7.85
CA TYR A 67 2.65 -8.32 8.07
C TYR A 67 2.23 -9.26 9.19
N VAL A 68 2.69 -10.52 9.19
CA VAL A 68 2.35 -11.50 10.23
C VAL A 68 2.85 -11.03 11.60
N VAL A 69 4.10 -10.58 11.70
CA VAL A 69 4.69 -10.13 12.97
C VAL A 69 3.98 -8.90 13.53
N ILE A 70 3.64 -7.93 12.67
CA ILE A 70 2.97 -6.68 13.09
C ILE A 70 1.52 -6.97 13.51
N ASN A 71 0.77 -7.74 12.72
CA ASN A 71 -0.60 -8.12 13.08
C ASN A 71 -0.64 -8.91 14.39
N TRP A 72 0.32 -9.82 14.59
CA TRP A 72 0.44 -10.54 15.86
C TRP A 72 0.69 -9.58 17.03
N SER A 73 1.62 -8.63 16.88
CA SER A 73 1.90 -7.61 17.89
C SER A 73 0.65 -6.79 18.25
N TYR A 74 -0.13 -6.37 17.25
CA TYR A 74 -1.37 -5.63 17.46
C TYR A 74 -2.43 -6.43 18.21
N LEU A 75 -2.59 -7.72 17.89
CA LEU A 75 -3.54 -8.59 18.59
C LEU A 75 -3.15 -8.76 20.07
N VAL A 76 -1.87 -8.93 20.36
CA VAL A 76 -1.36 -9.06 21.74
C VAL A 76 -1.59 -7.78 22.55
N ILE A 77 -1.47 -6.61 21.93
CA ILE A 77 -1.54 -5.32 22.63
C ILE A 77 -2.99 -4.82 22.79
N LEU A 78 -3.82 -4.94 21.75
CA LEU A 78 -5.17 -4.34 21.71
C LEU A 78 -6.31 -5.35 21.85
N GLY A 79 -6.12 -6.62 21.48
CA GLY A 79 -7.22 -7.57 21.31
C GLY A 79 -8.06 -7.30 20.05
N VAL A 80 -8.92 -8.25 19.64
CA VAL A 80 -9.64 -8.21 18.35
C VAL A 80 -10.68 -7.08 18.28
N THR A 81 -11.39 -6.81 19.36
CA THR A 81 -12.46 -5.78 19.41
C THR A 81 -11.92 -4.36 19.30
N ALA A 82 -10.85 -4.03 20.02
CA ALA A 82 -10.24 -2.70 19.91
C ALA A 82 -9.47 -2.51 18.59
N LEU A 83 -8.91 -3.60 18.03
CA LEU A 83 -8.30 -3.59 16.70
C LEU A 83 -9.33 -3.28 15.60
N GLY A 84 -10.50 -3.94 15.64
CA GLY A 84 -11.56 -3.76 14.65
C GLY A 84 -12.24 -2.38 14.67
N ASN A 85 -12.24 -1.71 15.83
CA ASN A 85 -12.83 -0.37 15.98
C ASN A 85 -11.82 0.78 15.71
N SER A 86 -10.54 0.47 15.52
CA SER A 86 -9.50 1.49 15.34
C SER A 86 -9.38 1.93 13.89
N THR A 87 -9.64 3.22 13.62
CA THR A 87 -9.39 3.84 12.30
C THR A 87 -7.90 3.99 11.97
N ASN A 88 -7.05 4.19 12.97
CA ASN A 88 -5.59 4.21 12.81
C ASN A 88 -4.92 3.35 13.88
N VAL A 89 -4.75 2.07 13.57
CA VAL A 89 -4.18 1.07 14.49
C VAL A 89 -2.79 1.45 14.99
N ALA A 90 -1.94 2.02 14.13
CA ALA A 90 -0.58 2.42 14.53
C ALA A 90 -0.59 3.50 15.62
N GLN A 91 -1.50 4.47 15.52
CA GLN A 91 -1.67 5.51 16.53
C GLN A 91 -2.34 4.97 17.80
N SER A 92 -3.38 4.14 17.66
CA SER A 92 -4.06 3.51 18.79
C SER A 92 -3.11 2.71 19.69
N VAL A 93 -2.05 2.12 19.12
CA VAL A 93 -1.00 1.45 19.89
C VAL A 93 0.06 2.43 20.40
N SER A 94 0.47 3.42 19.61
CA SER A 94 1.59 4.28 19.99
C SER A 94 1.27 5.22 21.15
N PHE A 95 0.08 5.83 21.16
CA PHE A 95 -0.31 6.80 22.20
C PHE A 95 -0.28 6.23 23.63
N PRO A 96 -0.91 5.08 23.93
CA PRO A 96 -0.94 4.55 25.29
C PRO A 96 0.36 3.83 25.72
N TYR A 97 1.12 3.23 24.80
CA TYR A 97 2.26 2.36 25.14
C TYR A 97 3.63 2.95 24.80
N LEU A 98 3.69 3.88 23.85
CA LEU A 98 4.93 4.42 23.27
C LEU A 98 4.86 5.95 23.17
N ASP A 99 4.28 6.62 24.17
CA ASP A 99 3.99 8.06 24.17
C ASP A 99 5.18 8.93 23.68
N LYS A 100 6.39 8.64 24.16
CA LYS A 100 7.64 9.32 23.75
C LYS A 100 8.01 9.13 22.27
N TYR A 101 7.60 8.01 21.67
CA TYR A 101 7.94 7.63 20.28
C TYR A 101 6.77 7.85 19.30
N THR A 102 5.55 8.15 19.78
CA THR A 102 4.37 8.50 18.98
C THR A 102 4.64 9.49 17.83
N PRO A 103 5.35 10.62 18.03
CA PRO A 103 5.61 11.55 16.92
C PRO A 103 6.49 10.93 15.83
N ILE A 104 7.46 10.11 16.22
CA ILE A 104 8.36 9.43 15.26
C ILE A 104 7.56 8.41 14.44
N ILE A 105 6.73 7.60 15.10
CA ILE A 105 5.87 6.61 14.43
C ILE A 105 4.92 7.31 13.46
N THR A 106 4.29 8.41 13.88
CA THR A 106 3.37 9.18 13.02
C THR A 106 4.09 9.75 11.79
N ILE A 107 5.30 10.30 11.96
CA ILE A 107 6.12 10.81 10.85
C ILE A 107 6.50 9.67 9.89
N MET A 108 6.86 8.49 10.39
CA MET A 108 7.18 7.33 9.56
C MET A 108 5.97 6.83 8.76
N VAL A 109 4.78 6.78 9.39
CA VAL A 109 3.53 6.43 8.70
C VAL A 109 3.22 7.44 7.59
N ALA A 110 3.36 8.74 7.88
CA ALA A 110 3.16 9.80 6.89
C ALA A 110 4.18 9.70 5.73
N LEU A 111 5.46 9.47 6.03
CA LEU A 111 6.50 9.23 5.02
C LEU A 111 6.21 8.01 4.15
N SER A 112 5.70 6.92 4.74
CA SER A 112 5.30 5.73 3.99
C SER A 112 4.14 6.02 3.03
N ALA A 113 3.13 6.77 3.50
CA ALA A 113 2.01 7.20 2.65
C ALA A 113 2.49 8.10 1.50
N LEU A 114 3.40 9.05 1.77
CA LEU A 114 4.00 9.91 0.75
C LEU A 114 4.86 9.12 -0.25
N ALA A 115 5.66 8.16 0.22
CA ALA A 115 6.46 7.30 -0.64
C ALA A 115 5.56 6.46 -1.58
N THR A 116 4.46 5.91 -1.05
CA THR A 116 3.48 5.16 -1.82
C THR A 116 2.81 6.05 -2.87
N ALA A 117 2.34 7.24 -2.48
CA ALA A 117 1.73 8.21 -3.40
C ALA A 117 2.68 8.63 -4.53
N ASN A 118 3.96 8.86 -4.23
CA ASN A 118 4.98 9.18 -5.22
C ASN A 118 5.23 8.01 -6.18
N SER A 119 5.34 6.79 -5.67
CA SER A 119 5.54 5.58 -6.49
C SER A 119 4.36 5.28 -7.41
N ALA A 120 3.12 5.51 -6.93
CA ALA A 120 1.90 5.35 -7.70
C ALA A 120 1.81 6.40 -8.81
N SER A 121 2.18 7.66 -8.52
CA SER A 121 2.21 8.74 -9.52
C SER A 121 3.23 8.45 -10.65
N TYR A 122 4.40 7.94 -10.30
CA TYR A 122 5.42 7.52 -11.28
C TYR A 122 4.91 6.39 -12.18
N SER A 123 4.36 5.34 -11.56
CA SER A 123 3.90 4.15 -12.27
C SER A 123 2.69 4.44 -13.15
N GLY A 124 1.70 5.19 -12.64
CA GLY A 124 0.54 5.64 -13.40
C GLY A 124 0.93 6.50 -14.60
N GLY A 125 1.81 7.48 -14.41
CA GLY A 125 2.31 8.32 -15.50
C GLY A 125 2.98 7.51 -16.62
N ASN A 126 3.79 6.50 -16.28
CA ASN A 126 4.43 5.62 -17.25
C ASN A 126 3.42 4.73 -18.00
N LEU A 127 2.41 4.22 -17.29
CA LEU A 127 1.35 3.41 -17.87
C LEU A 127 0.55 4.18 -18.94
N TYR A 128 0.09 5.41 -18.63
CA TYR A 128 -0.65 6.21 -19.60
C TYR A 128 0.21 6.63 -20.80
N PHE A 129 1.50 6.89 -20.57
CA PHE A 129 2.43 7.22 -21.66
C PHE A 129 2.60 6.05 -22.64
N GLU A 130 2.87 4.83 -22.14
CA GLU A 130 3.00 3.65 -22.99
C GLU A 130 1.66 3.29 -23.67
N ALA A 131 0.53 3.47 -22.98
CA ALA A 131 -0.80 3.29 -23.57
C ALA A 131 -1.08 4.29 -24.71
N ALA A 132 -0.67 5.55 -24.56
CA ALA A 132 -0.78 6.57 -25.60
C ALA A 132 0.13 6.29 -26.80
N LYS A 133 1.33 5.74 -26.55
CA LYS A 133 2.28 5.34 -27.60
C LYS A 133 1.77 4.15 -28.42
N GLN A 134 1.04 3.22 -27.79
CA GLN A 134 0.38 2.10 -28.47
C GLN A 134 -0.92 2.50 -29.19
N GLY A 135 -1.32 3.78 -29.12
CA GLY A 135 -2.51 4.31 -29.81
C GLY A 135 -3.83 4.12 -29.07
N HIS A 136 -3.80 3.62 -27.82
CA HIS A 136 -4.99 3.43 -26.99
C HIS A 136 -5.47 4.73 -26.31
N PHE A 137 -4.61 5.74 -26.23
CA PHE A 137 -4.92 7.06 -25.68
C PHE A 137 -4.60 8.19 -26.69
N PRO A 138 -5.25 9.35 -26.58
CA PRO A 138 -4.94 10.52 -27.40
C PRO A 138 -3.45 10.87 -27.38
N ARG A 139 -2.89 11.25 -28.54
CA ARG A 139 -1.47 11.59 -28.70
C ARG A 139 -0.97 12.70 -27.75
N LEU A 140 -1.88 13.49 -27.19
CA LEU A 140 -1.57 14.50 -26.16
C LEU A 140 -0.91 13.88 -24.91
N PHE A 141 -1.25 12.64 -24.55
CA PHE A 141 -0.66 11.93 -23.41
C PHE A 141 0.72 11.33 -23.70
N ALA A 142 1.08 11.17 -24.98
CA ALA A 142 2.42 10.78 -25.42
C ALA A 142 3.39 11.98 -25.47
N ALA A 143 2.93 13.20 -25.18
CA ALA A 143 3.77 14.39 -25.18
C ALA A 143 4.69 14.42 -23.95
N THR A 144 5.98 14.16 -24.18
CA THR A 144 7.04 14.32 -23.18
C THR A 144 7.65 15.71 -23.23
N HIS A 145 7.95 16.31 -22.08
CA HIS A 145 8.75 17.54 -22.05
C HIS A 145 10.18 17.26 -22.57
N THR A 146 10.62 18.04 -23.56
CA THR A 146 11.91 17.91 -24.26
C THR A 146 13.16 17.95 -23.38
N ARG A 147 13.14 18.60 -22.21
CA ARG A 147 14.31 18.78 -21.34
C ARG A 147 14.34 17.82 -20.15
N THR A 148 13.20 17.57 -19.53
CA THR A 148 13.11 16.71 -18.33
C THR A 148 12.59 15.31 -18.61
N ARG A 149 12.19 15.01 -19.87
CA ARG A 149 11.55 13.75 -20.30
C ARG A 149 10.39 13.32 -19.40
N THR A 150 9.70 14.29 -18.80
CA THR A 150 8.61 14.05 -17.86
C THR A 150 7.27 14.02 -18.61
N TYR A 151 6.41 13.05 -18.28
CA TYR A 151 5.07 12.84 -18.87
C TYR A 151 4.02 13.78 -18.23
N ILE A 152 4.19 15.10 -18.41
CA ILE A 152 3.37 16.12 -17.71
C ILE A 152 1.85 15.93 -17.92
N PRO A 153 1.32 15.72 -19.14
CA PRO A 153 -0.12 15.57 -19.35
C PRO A 153 -0.71 14.32 -18.68
N ALA A 154 0.05 13.21 -18.67
CA ALA A 154 -0.35 11.97 -18.01
C ALA A 154 -0.38 12.12 -16.48
N LEU A 155 0.59 12.84 -15.91
CA LEU A 155 0.62 13.15 -14.47
C LEU A 155 -0.56 14.04 -14.06
N PHE A 156 -0.86 15.09 -14.83
CA PHE A 156 -2.03 15.95 -14.56
C PHE A 156 -3.35 15.18 -14.64
N PHE A 157 -3.48 14.26 -15.58
CA PHE A 157 -4.67 13.42 -15.68
C PHE A 157 -4.78 12.44 -14.51
N GLN A 158 -3.67 11.80 -14.12
CA GLN A 158 -3.63 10.93 -12.94
C GLN A 158 -4.01 11.70 -11.67
N THR A 159 -3.48 12.90 -11.46
CA THR A 159 -3.81 13.70 -10.26
C THR A 159 -5.25 14.20 -10.30
N LEU A 160 -5.76 14.61 -11.46
CA LEU A 160 -7.17 14.99 -11.62
C LEU A 160 -8.10 13.82 -11.28
N MET A 161 -7.80 12.61 -11.79
CA MET A 161 -8.56 11.41 -11.45
C MET A 161 -8.49 11.09 -9.97
N SER A 162 -7.30 11.16 -9.35
CA SER A 162 -7.15 10.98 -7.90
C SER A 162 -7.98 11.98 -7.10
N ILE A 163 -8.05 13.25 -7.50
CA ILE A 163 -8.87 14.27 -6.84
C ILE A 163 -10.37 13.97 -7.00
N LEU A 164 -10.81 13.57 -8.20
CA LEU A 164 -12.21 13.20 -8.43
C LEU A 164 -12.63 12.01 -7.58
N PHE A 165 -11.80 10.98 -7.46
CA PHE A 165 -12.07 9.84 -6.58
C PHE A 165 -12.14 10.25 -5.11
N LEU A 166 -11.26 11.14 -4.65
CA LEU A 166 -11.30 11.67 -3.28
C LEU A 166 -12.56 12.50 -2.98
N LEU A 167 -13.18 13.12 -3.98
CA LEU A 167 -14.43 13.88 -3.80
C LEU A 167 -15.67 12.99 -3.77
N ILE A 168 -15.59 11.78 -4.33
CA ILE A 168 -16.70 10.81 -4.39
C ILE A 168 -16.68 9.87 -3.18
N ALA A 169 -15.47 9.52 -2.70
CA ALA A 169 -15.25 8.64 -1.55
C ALA A 169 -15.64 9.28 -0.22
#